data_AF-A0A2X1NSV1-F1
#
_entry.id   AF-A0A2X1NSV1-F1
#
_cell.length_a   1.000
_cell.length_b   1.000
_cell.length_c   1.000
_cell.angle_alpha   90.00
_cell.angle_beta   90.00
_cell.angle_gamma   90.00
#
_symmetry.space_group_name_H-M   'P 1'
#
loop_
_entity.id
_entity.type
_entity.pdbx_description
1 polymer ?
#
loop_
_entity_poly.entity_id
_entity_poly.type
_entity_poly.pdbx_seq_one_letter_code
_entity_poly.pdbx_strand_id
1 'polypeptide(L)' 'MPQSRAKLDANLKDFEAQLASTETQVGNELAPLKGKGYFVFHDAYGYFEKTVWTDTAWSFYR' A
#
# COMPACT_ATOMS: atom_id res chain seq x y z
N MET A 1 -2.08 22.81 -18.09
CA MET A 1 -1.24 22.39 -19.24
C MET A 1 -2.08 21.56 -20.22
N PRO A 2 -2.88 22.19 -21.09
CA PRO A 2 -3.77 21.47 -22.02
C PRO A 2 -3.00 20.61 -23.04
N GLN A 3 -1.85 21.11 -23.53
CA GLN A 3 -1.01 20.39 -24.50
C GLN A 3 -0.42 19.07 -23.97
N SER A 4 -0.33 18.90 -22.65
CA SER A 4 0.24 17.70 -22.03
C SER A 4 -0.81 16.67 -21.62
N ARG A 5 -2.11 16.94 -21.87
CA ARG A 5 -3.21 16.10 -21.38
C ARG A 5 -3.03 14.62 -21.74
N ALA A 6 -2.82 14.31 -23.02
CA ALA A 6 -2.63 12.93 -23.46
C ALA A 6 -1.46 12.22 -22.76
N LYS A 7 -0.37 12.95 -22.48
CA LYS A 7 0.79 12.40 -21.76
C LYS A 7 0.49 12.21 -20.27
N LEU A 8 -0.25 13.13 -19.64
CA LEU A 8 -0.68 12.99 -18.25
C LEU A 8 -1.67 11.82 -18.08
N ASP A 9 -2.59 11.64 -19.03
CA ASP A 9 -3.54 10.52 -19.02
C ASP A 9 -2.81 9.17 -19.18
N ALA A 10 -1.82 9.09 -20.08
CA ALA A 10 -0.98 7.91 -20.22
C ALA A 10 -0.17 7.62 -18.95
N ASN A 11 0.45 8.65 -18.37
CA ASN A 11 1.23 8.51 -17.13
C ASN A 11 0.34 8.04 -15.96
N LEU A 12 -0.89 8.55 -15.85
CA LEU A 12 -1.85 8.12 -14.83
C LEU A 12 -2.21 6.66 -15.00
N LYS A 13 -2.54 6.24 -16.23
CA LYS A 13 -2.87 4.84 -16.54
C LYS A 13 -1.70 3.90 -16.21
N ASP A 14 -0.48 4.29 -16.57
CA ASP A 14 0.70 3.48 -16.29
C ASP A 14 0.97 3.38 -14.78
N PHE A 15 0.79 4.49 -14.05
CA PHE A 15 0.90 4.52 -12.59
C PHE A 15 -0.12 3.60 -11.91
N GLU A 16 -1.40 3.68 -12.30
CA GLU A 16 -2.46 2.84 -11.74
C GLU A 16 -2.21 1.34 -12.00
N ALA A 17 -1.74 0.99 -13.20
CA ALA A 17 -1.38 -0.38 -13.53
C ALA A 17 -0.20 -0.90 -12.68
N GLN A 18 0.81 -0.07 -12.47
CA GLN A 18 1.95 -0.40 -11.59
C GLN A 18 1.49 -0.54 -10.14
N LEU A 19 0.66 0.38 -9.65
CA LEU A 19 0.13 0.34 -8.28
C LEU A 19 -0.60 -0.98 -8.00
N ALA A 20 -1.52 -1.39 -8.88
CA ALA A 20 -2.27 -2.65 -8.72
C ALA A 20 -1.34 -3.89 -8.72
N SER A 21 -0.29 -3.89 -9.55
CA SER A 21 0.70 -4.96 -9.55
C SER A 21 1.50 -4.98 -8.23
N THR A 22 1.91 -3.82 -7.74
CA THR A 22 2.66 -3.70 -6.49
C THR A 22 1.83 -4.10 -5.28
N GLU A 23 0.55 -3.71 -5.22
CA GLU A 23 -0.38 -4.13 -4.15
C GLU A 23 -0.47 -5.66 -4.06
N THR A 24 -0.58 -6.34 -5.21
CA THR A 24 -0.62 -7.80 -5.27
C THR A 24 0.70 -8.43 -4.80
N GLN A 25 1.84 -7.90 -5.26
CA GLN A 25 3.16 -8.40 -4.89
C GLN A 25 3.42 -8.24 -3.38
N VAL A 26 3.25 -7.03 -2.86
CA VAL A 26 3.46 -6.70 -1.45
C VAL A 26 2.49 -7.49 -0.56
N GLY A 27 1.23 -7.65 -0.97
CA GLY A 27 0.26 -8.49 -0.28
C GLY A 27 0.74 -9.94 -0.13
N ASN A 28 1.25 -10.52 -1.22
CA ASN A 28 1.79 -11.90 -1.21
C ASN A 28 3.05 -12.05 -0.35
N GLU A 29 3.95 -11.07 -0.39
CA GLU A 29 5.18 -11.07 0.41
C GLU A 29 4.89 -10.96 1.91
N LEU A 30 3.89 -10.17 2.30
CA LEU A 30 3.56 -9.90 3.70
C LEU A 30 2.50 -10.85 4.28
N ALA A 31 1.81 -11.63 3.45
CA ALA A 31 0.82 -12.62 3.91
C ALA A 31 1.36 -13.61 4.96
N PRO A 32 2.60 -14.16 4.83
CA PRO A 32 3.16 -15.08 5.83
C PRO A 32 3.50 -14.43 7.19
N LEU A 33 3.49 -13.10 7.26
CA LEU A 33 3.79 -12.34 8.47
C LEU A 33 2.52 -11.99 9.27
N LYS A 34 1.33 -12.28 8.74
CA LYS A 34 0.06 -12.03 9.42
C LYS A 34 0.05 -12.70 10.81
N GLY A 35 -0.31 -11.92 11.83
CA GLY A 35 -0.35 -12.38 13.23
C GLY A 35 0.97 -12.24 14.00
N LYS A 36 2.06 -11.77 13.37
CA LYS A 36 3.32 -11.44 14.05
C LYS A 36 3.27 -9.98 14.51
N GLY A 37 3.18 -9.76 15.82
CA GLY A 37 3.18 -8.41 16.40
C GLY A 37 4.54 -7.73 16.30
N TYR A 38 4.54 -6.40 16.14
CA TYR A 38 5.72 -5.54 16.16
C TYR A 38 5.35 -4.15 16.68
N PHE A 39 6.37 -3.35 17.02
CA PHE A 39 6.22 -1.95 17.40
C PHE A 39 6.85 -1.05 16.35
N VAL A 40 6.25 0.12 16.15
CA VAL A 40 6.80 1.20 15.32
C VAL A 40 7.14 2.39 16.20
N PHE A 41 8.20 3.12 15.85
CA PHE A 41 8.57 4.33 16.58
C PHE A 41 7.63 5.51 16.27
N HIS A 42 7.03 5.53 15.07
CA HIS A 42 6.12 6.58 14.60
C HIS A 42 4.88 5.94 13.99
N ASP A 43 3.70 6.38 14.43
CA ASP A 43 2.42 5.87 13.93
C ASP A 43 2.08 6.50 12.57
N ALA A 44 2.64 5.92 11.51
CA ALA A 44 2.47 6.39 10.13
C ALA A 44 1.99 5.29 9.16
N TYR A 45 1.83 4.05 9.64
CA TYR A 45 1.70 2.87 8.78
C TYR A 45 0.30 2.27 8.75
N GLY A 46 -0.65 2.80 9.53
CA GLY A 46 -1.97 2.19 9.70
C GLY A 46 -2.77 1.97 8.39
N TYR A 47 -2.68 2.88 7.41
CA TYR A 47 -3.31 2.67 6.10
C TYR A 47 -2.66 1.52 5.32
N PHE A 48 -1.33 1.47 5.30
CA PHE A 48 -0.59 0.41 4.62
C PHE A 48 -0.88 -0.95 5.26
N GLU A 49 -0.84 -1.03 6.59
CA GLU A 49 -1.14 -2.23 7.36
C GLU A 49 -2.56 -2.74 7.09
N LYS A 50 -3.55 -1.83 7.03
CA LYS A 50 -4.95 -2.17 6.72
C LYS A 50 -5.14 -2.64 5.27
N THR A 51 -4.41 -2.06 4.33
CA THR A 51 -4.54 -2.41 2.90
C THR A 51 -3.89 -3.76 2.62
N VAL A 52 -2.74 -4.04 3.22
CA VAL A 52 -2.01 -5.30 3.04
C VAL A 52 -2.63 -6.42 3.88
N TRP A 53 -3.11 -6.11 5.08
CA TRP A 53 -3.72 -7.09 5.99
C TRP A 53 -5.18 -6.73 6.26
N THR A 54 -6.08 -7.67 5.95
CA THR A 54 -7.54 -7.51 6.20
C THR A 54 -7.92 -7.41 7.68
N ASP A 55 -6.96 -7.65 8.58
CA ASP A 55 -7.08 -7.44 10.02
C ASP A 55 -5.89 -6.57 10.46
N THR A 56 -6.16 -5.45 11.12
CA THR A 56 -5.14 -4.54 11.65
C THR A 56 -4.15 -5.33 12.49
N ALA A 57 -2.86 -5.34 12.11
CA ALA A 57 -1.83 -5.72 13.07
C ALA A 57 -1.93 -4.75 14.24
N TRP A 58 -2.15 -5.31 15.41
CA TRP A 58 -2.40 -4.58 16.64
C TRP A 58 -1.32 -3.54 16.88
N SER A 59 -1.66 -2.26 16.67
CA SER A 59 -0.96 -1.15 17.27
C SER A 59 -1.23 -1.22 18.78
N PHE A 60 -0.30 -1.81 19.52
CA PHE A 60 -0.27 -1.72 20.99
C PHE A 60 0.22 -0.32 21.38
N TYR A 61 -0.62 0.68 21.15
CA TYR A 61 -0.63 1.94 21.89
C TYR A 61 -2.10 2.34 22.12
N ARG A 62 -2.72 1.67 23.08
CA ARG A 62 -3.73 2.25 23.95
C ARG A 62 -3.36 1.93 25.38
#